data_AF-A0A9K3D088-F1
#
_entry.id   AF-A0A9K3D088-F1
#
_cell.length_a   1.000
_cell.length_b   1.000
_cell.length_c   1.000
_cell.angle_alpha   90.00
_cell.angle_beta   90.00
_cell.angle_gamma   90.00
#
_symmetry.space_group_name_H-M   'P 1'
#
loop_
_entity.id
_entity.type
_entity.pdbx_description
1 polymer ?
#
loop_
_entity_poly.entity_id
_entity_poly.type
_entity_poly.pdbx_seq_one_letter_code
_entity_poly.pdbx_strand_id
1 'polypeptide(L)'
;MDWSQYNQGQVDALHADNVILVSPDDVPLSDTEGLARSKLAAHTLPGSLHRAFSVFFVTPDRKVLLQRRALSKITFPGLWANTCCSHPLYLPSGEAETVFEAARRRLVQELGLSASFCEGLDMTRLCRLRYRAEAPKDALGRVWVEHE
;
A
#
# COMPACT_ATOMS: atom_id res chain seq x y z
N MET A 1 17.94 -5.99 12.09
CA MET A 1 18.13 -5.89 10.62
C MET A 1 18.98 -4.66 10.36
N ASP A 2 19.91 -4.73 9.40
CA ASP A 2 20.61 -3.53 8.92
C ASP A 2 19.68 -2.78 7.96
N TRP A 3 19.34 -1.54 8.32
CA TRP A 3 18.47 -0.67 7.54
C TRP A 3 19.22 0.51 6.90
N SER A 4 20.55 0.57 7.06
CA SER A 4 21.38 1.70 6.63
C SER A 4 21.29 2.01 5.12
N GLN A 5 20.90 1.02 4.31
CA GLN A 5 20.76 1.14 2.86
C GLN A 5 19.37 1.63 2.42
N TYR A 6 18.41 1.79 3.33
CA TYR A 6 17.03 2.16 3.02
C TYR A 6 16.72 3.61 3.40
N ASN A 7 15.73 4.20 2.73
CA ASN A 7 15.23 5.50 3.14
C ASN A 7 14.51 5.39 4.49
N GLN A 8 14.95 6.19 5.47
CA GLN A 8 14.46 6.10 6.84
C GLN A 8 12.95 6.29 6.93
N GLY A 9 12.36 7.24 6.20
CA GLY A 9 10.91 7.43 6.19
C GLY A 9 10.12 6.24 5.65
N GLN A 10 10.69 5.46 4.72
CA GLN A 10 10.09 4.19 4.29
C GLN A 10 10.20 3.12 5.38
N VAL A 11 11.33 3.04 6.08
CA VAL A 11 11.55 2.09 7.18
C VAL A 11 10.61 2.40 8.35
N ASP A 12 10.48 3.67 8.72
CA ASP A 12 9.60 4.11 9.81
C ASP A 12 8.15 3.75 9.50
N ALA A 13 7.67 4.05 8.29
CA ALA A 13 6.34 3.64 7.85
C ALA A 13 6.17 2.12 7.83
N LEU A 14 7.21 1.37 7.42
CA LEU A 14 7.16 -0.09 7.40
C LEU A 14 6.97 -0.70 8.80
N HIS A 15 7.49 -0.04 9.83
CA HIS A 15 7.37 -0.46 11.22
C HIS A 15 6.11 0.07 11.90
N ALA A 16 5.69 1.30 11.60
CA ALA A 16 4.57 1.98 12.25
C ALA A 16 3.21 1.58 11.67
N ASP A 17 3.13 1.36 10.36
CA ASP A 17 1.87 1.10 9.67
C ASP A 17 1.44 -0.35 9.85
N ASN A 18 0.17 -0.55 10.25
CA ASN A 18 -0.48 -1.85 10.27
C ASN A 18 -1.45 -1.98 9.10
N VAL A 19 -1.30 -3.04 8.32
CA VAL A 19 -2.23 -3.39 7.25
C VAL A 19 -3.35 -4.28 7.78
N ILE A 20 -4.52 -4.19 7.16
CA ILE A 20 -5.70 -4.98 7.54
C ILE A 20 -5.60 -6.37 6.89
N LEU A 21 -5.52 -7.42 7.71
CA LEU A 21 -5.52 -8.80 7.20
C LEU A 21 -6.93 -9.21 6.79
N VAL A 22 -7.04 -9.96 5.70
CA VAL A 22 -8.33 -10.39 5.16
C VAL A 22 -8.33 -11.85 4.75
N SER A 23 -9.52 -12.44 4.73
CA SER A 23 -9.79 -13.74 4.11
C SER A 23 -9.74 -13.63 2.57
N PRO A 24 -9.70 -14.78 1.86
CA PRO A 24 -9.89 -14.86 0.41
C PRO A 24 -11.07 -14.05 -0.17
N ASP A 25 -12.13 -13.85 0.61
CA ASP A 25 -13.36 -13.18 0.19
C ASP A 25 -13.39 -11.70 0.57
N ASP A 26 -12.24 -11.12 0.94
CA ASP A 26 -12.09 -9.73 1.36
C ASP A 26 -12.89 -9.41 2.64
N VAL A 27 -12.94 -10.36 3.57
CA VAL A 27 -13.51 -10.16 4.91
C VAL A 27 -12.36 -9.97 5.90
N PRO A 28 -12.32 -8.87 6.69
CA PRO A 28 -11.31 -8.69 7.73
C PRO A 28 -11.29 -9.88 8.69
N LEU A 29 -10.10 -10.35 9.05
CA LEU A 29 -9.95 -11.45 10.01
C LEU A 29 -10.43 -11.03 11.41
N SER A 30 -10.83 -11.98 12.26
CA SER A 30 -11.24 -11.66 13.63
C SER A 30 -10.05 -11.23 14.52
N ASP A 31 -10.34 -10.63 15.68
CA ASP A 31 -9.32 -10.34 16.71
C ASP A 31 -8.46 -11.57 17.04
N THR A 32 -9.09 -12.74 17.12
CA THR A 32 -8.43 -14.01 17.44
C THR A 32 -7.53 -14.53 16.32
N GLU A 33 -7.83 -14.19 15.06
CA GLU A 33 -7.03 -14.57 13.89
C GLU A 33 -5.96 -13.52 13.55
N GLY A 34 -6.09 -12.32 14.10
CA GLY A 34 -5.23 -11.16 13.87
C GLY A 34 -5.81 -10.21 12.83
N LEU A 35 -6.55 -9.20 13.29
CA LEU A 35 -7.13 -8.14 12.43
C LEU A 35 -6.09 -7.41 11.58
N ALA A 36 -4.88 -7.25 12.11
CA ALA A 36 -3.87 -6.42 11.50
C ALA A 36 -2.45 -6.96 11.73
N ARG A 37 -1.53 -6.50 10.88
CA ARG A 37 -0.12 -6.86 10.97
C ARG A 37 0.72 -5.68 10.51
N SER A 38 1.91 -5.51 11.09
CA SER A 38 2.84 -4.49 10.62
C SER A 38 3.16 -4.71 9.15
N LYS A 39 3.34 -3.62 8.40
CA LYS A 39 3.65 -3.69 6.97
C LYS A 39 4.90 -4.53 6.71
N LEU A 40 5.93 -4.42 7.57
CA LEU A 40 7.11 -5.27 7.56
C LEU A 40 6.75 -6.76 7.57
N ALA A 41 5.97 -7.20 8.56
CA ALA A 41 5.66 -8.61 8.75
C ALA A 41 4.67 -9.13 7.69
N ALA A 42 3.77 -8.28 7.20
CA ALA A 42 2.83 -8.65 6.13
C ALA A 42 3.53 -8.87 4.79
N HIS A 43 4.61 -8.13 4.49
CA HIS A 43 5.34 -8.20 3.22
C HIS A 43 6.62 -9.04 3.29
N THR A 44 6.94 -9.63 4.44
CA THR A 44 8.05 -10.60 4.55
C THR A 44 7.53 -12.01 4.27
N LEU A 45 8.32 -12.84 3.60
CA LEU A 45 7.96 -14.23 3.32
C LEU A 45 7.40 -14.95 4.57
N PRO A 46 6.28 -15.68 4.44
CA PRO A 46 5.61 -16.08 3.19
C PRO A 46 4.71 -15.01 2.55
N GLY A 47 4.51 -13.87 3.20
CA GLY A 47 3.53 -12.83 2.85
C GLY A 47 2.16 -13.15 3.46
N SER A 48 1.49 -12.16 4.02
CA SER A 48 0.14 -12.29 4.61
C SER A 48 -0.89 -11.67 3.66
N LEU A 49 -2.03 -12.32 3.45
CA LEU A 49 -3.10 -11.72 2.63
C LEU A 49 -3.68 -10.51 3.38
N HIS A 50 -3.63 -9.34 2.75
CA HIS A 50 -4.06 -8.09 3.37
C HIS A 50 -4.68 -7.15 2.34
N ARG A 51 -5.59 -6.29 2.79
CA ARG A 51 -6.29 -5.37 1.90
C ARG A 51 -5.33 -4.30 1.37
N ALA A 52 -5.46 -4.00 0.08
CA ALA A 52 -4.75 -2.92 -0.60
C ALA A 52 -5.68 -2.14 -1.54
N PHE A 53 -5.14 -1.12 -2.18
CA PHE A 53 -5.81 -0.38 -3.24
C PHE A 53 -4.85 0.01 -4.37
N SER A 54 -5.42 0.22 -5.55
CA SER A 54 -4.72 0.70 -6.74
C SER A 54 -5.54 1.81 -7.39
N VAL A 55 -5.02 3.03 -7.41
CA VAL A 55 -5.67 4.21 -7.99
C VAL A 55 -5.25 4.39 -9.44
N PHE A 56 -6.24 4.60 -10.31
CA PHE A 56 -6.05 5.09 -11.67
C PHE A 56 -6.69 6.48 -11.76
N PHE A 57 -5.86 7.52 -11.68
CA PHE A 57 -6.32 8.89 -11.85
C PHE A 57 -6.45 9.18 -13.34
N VAL A 58 -7.68 9.42 -13.77
CA VAL A 58 -8.00 9.73 -15.16
C VAL A 58 -8.30 11.22 -15.28
N THR A 59 -7.56 11.91 -16.13
CA THR A 59 -7.77 13.33 -16.41
C THR A 59 -9.00 13.54 -17.32
N PRO A 60 -9.56 14.76 -17.39
CA PRO A 60 -10.70 15.05 -18.28
C PRO A 60 -10.46 14.74 -19.76
N ASP A 61 -9.20 14.79 -20.22
CA ASP A 61 -8.79 14.39 -21.59
C ASP A 61 -8.51 12.88 -21.73
N ARG A 62 -9.02 12.05 -20.81
CA ARG A 62 -8.94 10.59 -20.80
C ARG A 62 -7.51 10.03 -20.75
N LYS A 63 -6.56 10.75 -20.15
CA LYS A 63 -5.21 10.24 -19.89
C LYS A 63 -5.12 9.67 -18.49
N VAL A 64 -4.26 8.69 -18.30
CA VAL A 64 -3.97 8.10 -16.98
C VAL A 64 -2.65 8.67 -16.47
N LEU A 65 -2.66 9.17 -15.24
CA LEU A 65 -1.43 9.56 -14.56
C LEU A 65 -0.67 8.29 -14.13
N LEU A 66 0.53 8.08 -14.68
CA LEU A 66 1.44 7.01 -14.26
C LEU A 66 2.49 7.55 -13.29
N GLN A 67 2.92 6.71 -12.36
CA GLN A 67 3.99 7.03 -11.42
C GLN A 67 5.22 6.18 -11.74
N ARG A 68 6.41 6.80 -11.78
CA ARG A 68 7.67 6.07 -11.67
C ARG A 68 8.05 6.00 -10.20
N ARG A 69 8.10 4.80 -9.64
CA ARG A 69 8.42 4.59 -8.22
C ARG A 69 9.80 5.13 -7.91
N ALA A 70 9.95 5.78 -6.75
CA ALA A 70 11.26 6.24 -6.29
C ALA A 70 12.22 5.06 -6.15
N LEU A 71 13.52 5.28 -6.44
CA LEU A 71 14.55 4.26 -6.27
C LEU A 71 14.72 3.84 -4.80
N SER A 72 14.27 4.69 -3.87
CA SER A 72 14.29 4.45 -2.43
C SER A 72 13.17 3.55 -1.91
N LYS A 73 12.24 3.10 -2.76
CA LYS A 73 11.16 2.18 -2.37
C LYS A 73 11.75 0.81 -2.01
N ILE A 74 11.24 0.23 -0.93
CA ILE A 74 11.63 -1.10 -0.45
C ILE A 74 11.21 -2.19 -1.46
N THR A 75 9.97 -2.13 -1.94
CA THR A 75 9.46 -3.03 -2.99
C THR A 75 9.44 -2.34 -4.34
N PHE A 76 9.91 -3.03 -5.38
CA PHE A 76 9.86 -2.60 -6.79
C PHE A 76 10.38 -1.17 -7.06
N PRO A 77 11.62 -0.83 -6.66
CA PRO A 77 12.18 0.50 -6.89
C PRO A 77 12.33 0.80 -8.39
N GLY A 78 12.04 2.03 -8.81
CA GLY A 78 12.27 2.50 -10.19
C GLY A 78 11.28 2.01 -11.25
N LEU A 79 10.38 1.09 -10.93
CA LEU A 79 9.37 0.60 -11.88
C LEU A 79 8.30 1.66 -12.15
N TRP A 80 7.79 1.65 -13.38
CA TRP A 80 6.57 2.36 -13.74
C TRP A 80 5.36 1.57 -13.24
N ALA A 81 4.42 2.27 -12.62
CA ALA A 81 3.18 1.74 -12.08
C ALA A 81 2.01 2.70 -12.39
N ASN A 82 0.79 2.29 -12.01
CA ASN A 82 -0.38 3.17 -12.00
C ASN A 82 -0.19 4.35 -11.03
N THR A 83 -1.21 5.19 -10.90
CA THR A 83 -1.08 6.48 -10.21
C THR A 83 -0.59 6.38 -8.76
N CYS A 84 -1.17 5.47 -7.98
CA CYS A 84 -0.81 5.28 -6.57
C CYS A 84 -1.32 3.91 -6.09
N CYS A 85 -0.48 3.16 -5.37
CA CYS A 85 -0.86 1.90 -4.70
C CYS A 85 -0.38 1.92 -3.26
N SER A 86 -1.23 1.49 -2.34
CA SER A 86 -0.89 1.35 -0.93
C SER A 86 -1.99 0.57 -0.21
N HIS A 87 -1.99 0.66 1.11
CA HIS A 87 -2.85 -0.07 2.02
C HIS A 87 -3.73 0.89 2.82
N PRO A 88 -5.03 0.58 3.02
CA PRO A 88 -5.76 1.11 4.17
C PRO A 88 -5.14 0.60 5.46
N LEU A 89 -5.08 1.46 6.47
CA LEU A 89 -4.43 1.16 7.74
C LEU A 89 -5.44 0.70 8.80
N TYR A 90 -5.00 -0.21 9.66
CA TYR A 90 -5.64 -0.45 10.95
C TYR A 90 -5.01 0.49 11.98
N LEU A 91 -5.83 1.41 12.51
CA LEU A 91 -5.36 2.53 13.32
C LEU A 91 -5.22 2.12 14.80
N PRO A 92 -4.36 2.81 15.57
CA PRO A 92 -4.23 2.57 17.01
C PRO A 92 -5.53 2.79 17.81
N SER A 93 -6.51 3.51 17.24
CA SER A 93 -7.85 3.66 17.81
C SER A 93 -8.68 2.37 17.80
N GLY A 94 -8.25 1.34 17.07
CA GLY A 94 -9.01 0.11 16.82
C GLY A 94 -9.91 0.17 15.59
N GLU A 95 -9.86 1.27 14.84
CA GLU A 95 -10.65 1.48 13.63
C GLU A 95 -9.84 1.17 12.36
N ALA A 96 -10.54 0.71 11.31
CA ALA A 96 -9.96 0.49 9.99
C ALA A 96 -10.26 1.67 9.07
N GLU A 97 -9.22 2.20 8.43
CA GLU A 97 -9.36 3.21 7.38
C GLU A 97 -10.12 2.62 6.18
N THR A 98 -11.02 3.40 5.58
CA THR A 98 -11.64 3.00 4.32
C THR A 98 -10.65 3.09 3.17
N VAL A 99 -10.90 2.34 2.10
CA VAL A 99 -10.05 2.39 0.88
C VAL A 99 -9.96 3.79 0.29
N PHE A 100 -11.05 4.57 0.33
CA PHE A 100 -11.08 5.92 -0.24
C PHE A 100 -10.31 6.93 0.62
N GLU A 101 -10.42 6.86 1.95
CA GLU A 101 -9.61 7.67 2.86
C GLU A 101 -8.12 7.37 2.67
N ALA A 102 -7.76 6.08 2.61
CA ALA A 102 -6.39 5.64 2.38
C ALA A 102 -5.83 6.14 1.04
N ALA A 103 -6.64 6.06 -0.02
CA ALA A 103 -6.28 6.56 -1.34
C ALA A 103 -6.03 8.07 -1.33
N ARG A 104 -6.93 8.86 -0.75
CA ARG A 104 -6.77 10.32 -0.63
C ARG A 104 -5.51 10.68 0.16
N ARG A 105 -5.31 10.05 1.32
CA ARG A 105 -4.10 10.24 2.15
C ARG A 105 -2.83 9.98 1.35
N ARG A 106 -2.77 8.89 0.58
CA ARG A 106 -1.58 8.53 -0.20
C ARG A 106 -1.39 9.39 -1.43
N LEU A 107 -2.46 9.86 -2.08
CA LEU A 107 -2.35 10.83 -3.16
C LEU A 107 -1.71 12.15 -2.67
N VAL A 108 -2.06 12.61 -1.46
CA VAL A 108 -1.38 13.76 -0.82
C VAL A 108 0.08 13.42 -0.54
N GLN A 109 0.36 12.30 0.12
CA GLN A 109 1.71 11.94 0.56
C GLN A 109 2.69 11.60 -0.58
N GLU A 110 2.22 10.96 -1.65
CA GLU A 110 3.08 10.47 -2.73
C GLU A 110 3.17 11.41 -3.93
N LEU A 111 2.07 12.13 -4.25
CA LEU A 111 2.00 12.99 -5.43
C LEU A 111 2.01 14.49 -5.07
N GLY A 112 1.94 14.82 -3.77
CA GLY A 112 1.93 16.21 -3.31
C GLY A 112 0.65 16.98 -3.68
N LEU A 113 -0.45 16.28 -3.98
CA LEU A 113 -1.74 16.90 -4.21
C LEU A 113 -2.26 17.53 -2.90
N SER A 114 -3.02 18.61 -2.99
CA SER A 114 -3.60 19.22 -1.79
C SER A 114 -4.70 18.33 -1.20
N ALA A 115 -4.84 18.35 0.14
CA ALA A 115 -5.91 17.63 0.82
C ALA A 115 -7.29 18.05 0.31
N SER A 116 -7.52 19.36 0.15
CA SER A 116 -8.77 19.91 -0.39
C SER A 116 -9.10 19.42 -1.80
N PHE A 117 -8.08 19.22 -2.64
CA PHE A 117 -8.27 18.65 -3.96
C PHE A 117 -8.66 17.17 -3.87
N CYS A 118 -7.94 16.40 -3.05
CA CYS A 118 -8.20 14.97 -2.84
C CYS A 118 -9.59 14.69 -2.22
N GLU A 119 -10.05 15.54 -1.31
CA GLU A 119 -11.40 15.48 -0.73
C GLU A 119 -12.49 15.65 -1.78
N GLY A 120 -12.27 16.55 -2.74
CA GLY A 120 -13.19 16.81 -3.85
C GLY A 120 -13.16 15.78 -4.99
N LEU A 121 -12.30 14.76 -4.92
CA LEU A 121 -12.24 13.73 -5.96
C LEU A 121 -13.47 12.83 -5.93
N ASP A 122 -14.10 12.69 -7.10
CA ASP A 122 -15.06 11.63 -7.38
C ASP A 122 -14.30 10.31 -7.56
N MET A 123 -14.44 9.43 -6.57
CA MET A 123 -13.74 8.14 -6.53
C MET A 123 -14.76 7.02 -6.69
N THR A 124 -14.60 6.24 -7.76
CA THR A 124 -15.45 5.07 -8.02
C THR A 124 -14.64 3.78 -7.88
N ARG A 125 -15.14 2.83 -7.09
CA ARG A 125 -14.59 1.47 -7.01
C ARG A 125 -15.07 0.66 -8.21
N LEU A 126 -14.13 0.21 -9.05
CA LEU A 126 -14.44 -0.60 -10.23
C LEU A 126 -14.58 -2.10 -9.91
N CYS A 127 -13.56 -2.70 -9.31
CA CYS A 127 -13.53 -4.12 -8.99
C CYS A 127 -12.58 -4.41 -7.82
N ARG A 128 -12.45 -5.70 -7.49
CA ARG A 128 -11.41 -6.23 -6.61
C ARG A 128 -10.67 -7.33 -7.35
N LEU A 129 -9.35 -7.35 -7.18
CA LEU A 129 -8.47 -8.35 -7.75
C LEU A 129 -7.61 -8.88 -6.60
N ARG A 130 -7.44 -10.20 -6.56
CA ARG A 130 -6.51 -10.85 -5.65
C ARG A 130 -5.27 -11.26 -6.41
N TYR A 131 -4.09 -10.93 -5.91
CA TYR A 131 -2.82 -11.33 -6.52
C TYR A 131 -1.74 -11.61 -5.47
N ARG A 132 -0.70 -12.30 -5.92
CA ARG A 132 0.52 -12.51 -5.16
C ARG A 132 1.71 -12.30 -6.07
N ALA A 133 2.66 -11.49 -5.64
CA ALA A 133 3.89 -11.23 -6.36
C ALA A 133 5.09 -11.19 -5.40
N GLU A 134 6.21 -11.74 -5.82
CA GLU A 134 7.49 -11.64 -5.10
C GLU A 134 8.36 -10.60 -5.80
N ALA A 135 8.87 -9.64 -5.05
CA ALA A 135 9.84 -8.68 -5.55
C ALA A 135 11.18 -9.38 -5.79
N PRO A 136 12.01 -8.86 -6.72
CA PRO A 136 13.41 -9.26 -6.81
C PRO A 136 14.10 -9.15 -5.45
N LYS A 137 15.09 -10.02 -5.21
CA LYS A 137 15.88 -9.96 -3.98
C LYS A 137 16.52 -8.59 -3.83
N ASP A 138 16.41 -8.02 -2.64
CA ASP A 138 17.11 -6.77 -2.32
C ASP A 138 18.62 -6.99 -2.15
N ALA A 139 19.37 -5.92 -1.90
CA ALA A 139 20.83 -5.97 -1.74
C ALA A 139 21.29 -6.87 -0.58
N LEU A 140 20.39 -7.19 0.37
CA LEU A 140 20.64 -8.09 1.49
C LEU A 140 20.12 -9.52 1.23
N GLY A 141 19.68 -9.81 0.00
CA GLY A 141 19.17 -11.12 -0.42
C GLY A 141 17.74 -11.43 0.04
N ARG A 142 17.01 -10.46 0.60
CA ARG A 142 15.65 -10.66 1.12
C ARG A 142 14.62 -10.57 0.01
N VAL A 143 13.56 -11.37 0.14
CA VAL A 143 12.42 -11.37 -0.78
C VAL A 143 11.24 -10.70 -0.09
N TRP A 144 10.70 -9.68 -0.75
CA TRP A 144 9.48 -9.00 -0.34
C TRP A 144 8.29 -9.54 -1.11
N VAL A 145 7.13 -9.62 -0.47
CA VAL A 145 5.91 -10.19 -1.04
C VAL A 145 4.80 -9.14 -1.00
N GLU A 146 4.14 -8.95 -2.13
CA GLU A 146 2.81 -8.32 -2.18
C GLU A 146 1.80 -9.48 -2.25
N HIS A 147 0.92 -9.59 -1.26
CA HIS A 147 -0.14 -10.60 -1.21
C HIS A 147 -1.43 -9.90 -0.81
N GLU A 148 -2.22 -9.54 -1.81
CA GLU A 148 -3.31 -8.56 -1.71
C GLU A 148 -4.58 -9.06 -2.39
#